data_AF-B9YA91-F1
#
_entry.id   AF-B9YA91-F1
#
_cell.length_a   1.000
_cell.length_b   1.000
_cell.length_c   1.000
_cell.angle_alpha   90.00
_cell.angle_beta   90.00
_cell.angle_gamma   90.00
#
_symmetry.space_group_name_H-M   'P 1'
#
loop_
_entity.id
_entity.type
_entity.pdbx_description
1 polymer ?
#
loop_
_entity_poly.entity_id
_entity_poly.type
_entity_poly.pdbx_seq_one_letter_code
_entity_poly.pdbx_strand_id
1 'polypeptide(L)'
;MSNNDEQKKPAAAPKKKKPAGSPTSKRPAKPAKADNPPKKKKKKTEAVLHHSPEGHTGGKQETTDLWHLSVERIREASERERKKINSSNQQFLYFLLKLFLVLMILGSAIMFLTWKVLENYEKSTPNGAMTAYVHLLQADNYDKIYENSTVIFTQFNEKEPYIEYLKSIYEGVDLKKAVFSKKAYSNDTFLYYDMIVDKQRISTLELIYNEEAKQWNVRTVIDARNFYIEVFGDAQVYVNGIRLNENYITERNVSSDAYSNLFDLNQAPLVTRYHIDNLVGVPTVTTQDDTKYSIVKDALADRFYIGDQPNGAMEEIMRTRIRDTAMTYAKYISEDTRFSDLQQYLYRRTDYYKAISSFVNRYFSTHDSYRFDNMHISDLISYGEDVGFTGTISFDYVVTIEGEKSQTYSNTYQMTFLNVNGKWLCSNLVIANQTQPEAKTETE
;
A
#
# COMPACT_ATOMS: atom_id res chain seq x y z
N MET A 1 -14.58 8.51 -60.42
CA MET A 1 -13.56 7.49 -60.75
C MET A 1 -13.70 6.34 -59.76
N SER A 2 -13.67 5.13 -60.29
CA SER A 2 -14.04 3.84 -59.69
C SER A 2 -13.16 3.36 -58.53
N ASN A 3 -13.80 2.58 -57.66
CA ASN A 3 -13.36 1.37 -56.95
C ASN A 3 -12.04 1.41 -56.16
N ASN A 4 -12.10 1.13 -54.86
CA ASN A 4 -11.98 -0.27 -54.41
C ASN A 4 -12.36 -0.44 -52.94
N ASP A 5 -13.28 -1.37 -52.72
CA ASP A 5 -13.59 -2.02 -51.45
C ASP A 5 -12.41 -2.90 -51.00
N GLU A 6 -12.10 -2.90 -49.70
CA GLU A 6 -11.70 -4.14 -49.03
C GLU A 6 -12.12 -4.12 -47.55
N GLN A 7 -13.30 -4.68 -47.31
CA GLN A 7 -13.79 -5.11 -46.00
C GLN A 7 -12.91 -6.23 -45.44
N LYS A 8 -12.28 -6.01 -44.28
CA LYS A 8 -11.81 -7.10 -43.41
C LYS A 8 -12.71 -7.25 -42.19
N LYS A 9 -13.47 -8.36 -42.18
CA LYS A 9 -14.26 -8.86 -41.04
C LYS A 9 -13.34 -9.39 -39.91
N PRO A 10 -13.83 -9.41 -38.65
CA PRO A 10 -13.02 -9.63 -37.46
C PRO A 10 -12.76 -11.12 -37.17
N ALA A 11 -11.57 -11.41 -36.65
CA ALA A 11 -11.18 -12.73 -36.18
C ALA A 11 -11.85 -13.08 -34.85
N ALA A 12 -12.37 -14.30 -34.77
CA ALA A 12 -13.12 -14.85 -33.65
C ALA A 12 -12.23 -15.23 -32.45
N ALA A 13 -12.81 -15.08 -31.26
CA ALA A 13 -12.26 -15.47 -29.97
C ALA A 13 -12.09 -17.00 -29.81
N PRO A 14 -11.03 -17.48 -29.13
CA PRO A 14 -10.97 -18.87 -28.69
C PRO A 14 -11.66 -19.07 -27.33
N LYS A 15 -12.50 -20.11 -27.28
CA LYS A 15 -13.27 -20.57 -26.13
C LYS A 15 -12.40 -21.19 -25.02
N LYS A 16 -12.84 -20.92 -23.78
CA LYS A 16 -12.45 -21.54 -22.50
C LYS A 16 -12.31 -23.07 -22.58
N LYS A 17 -11.21 -23.61 -22.03
CA LYS A 17 -11.09 -24.99 -21.54
C LYS A 17 -10.34 -25.03 -20.19
N LYS A 18 -11.05 -25.48 -19.15
CA LYS A 18 -10.58 -26.20 -17.94
C LYS A 18 -11.76 -27.11 -17.53
N PRO A 19 -11.58 -28.25 -16.85
CA PRO A 19 -10.43 -28.60 -16.00
C PRO A 19 -9.87 -30.02 -16.24
N ALA A 20 -8.66 -30.28 -15.75
CA ALA A 20 -8.18 -31.63 -15.46
C ALA A 20 -7.54 -31.62 -14.07
N GLY A 21 -8.02 -32.54 -13.23
CA GLY A 21 -7.78 -32.58 -11.80
C GLY A 21 -6.41 -33.13 -11.42
N SER A 22 -6.05 -32.79 -10.18
CA SER A 22 -4.88 -33.25 -9.45
C SER A 22 -4.86 -34.78 -9.29
N PRO A 23 -3.72 -35.46 -9.49
CA PRO A 23 -3.51 -36.79 -8.97
C PRO A 23 -3.01 -36.69 -7.52
N THR A 24 -3.87 -37.07 -6.59
CA THR A 24 -3.54 -37.30 -5.18
C THR A 24 -2.50 -38.41 -5.04
N SER A 25 -1.44 -38.07 -4.32
CA SER A 25 -0.35 -38.93 -3.84
C SER A 25 -0.88 -40.14 -3.05
N LYS A 26 -0.51 -41.35 -3.49
CA LYS A 26 -0.65 -42.60 -2.74
C LYS A 26 0.39 -42.61 -1.62
N ARG A 27 -0.06 -42.55 -0.36
CA ARG A 27 0.75 -42.89 0.81
C ARG A 27 0.53 -44.36 1.21
N PRO A 28 1.57 -45.11 1.62
CA PRO A 28 1.49 -46.54 1.82
C PRO A 28 0.77 -46.93 3.12
N ALA A 29 0.14 -48.11 3.06
CA ALA A 29 -0.43 -48.80 4.21
C ALA A 29 0.66 -49.12 5.26
N LYS A 30 0.33 -48.86 6.53
CA LYS A 30 1.11 -49.25 7.71
C LYS A 30 0.63 -50.66 8.17
N PRO A 31 1.54 -51.55 8.58
CA PRO A 31 1.28 -52.99 8.61
C PRO A 31 0.51 -53.49 9.83
N ALA A 32 -0.02 -54.69 9.65
CA ALA A 32 -0.74 -55.51 10.61
C ALA A 32 0.08 -55.81 11.88
N LYS A 33 -0.66 -55.88 13.00
CA LYS A 33 -0.25 -56.49 14.26
C LYS A 33 0.07 -57.97 14.03
N ALA A 34 1.23 -58.42 14.50
CA ALA A 34 1.50 -59.81 14.79
C ALA A 34 2.35 -59.93 16.07
N ASP A 35 1.78 -60.70 16.99
CA ASP A 35 2.41 -61.71 17.86
C ASP A 35 3.40 -61.29 18.96
N ASN A 36 2.82 -61.26 20.17
CA ASN A 36 3.50 -61.50 21.44
C ASN A 36 4.20 -62.87 21.45
N PRO A 37 5.49 -62.96 21.84
CA PRO A 37 6.11 -64.23 22.15
C PRO A 37 5.76 -64.71 23.58
N PRO A 38 5.77 -66.03 23.82
CA PRO A 38 5.15 -66.64 24.99
C PRO A 38 6.03 -66.60 26.24
N LYS A 39 5.36 -66.48 27.40
CA LYS A 39 5.92 -66.61 28.75
C LYS A 39 6.59 -67.98 28.94
N LYS A 40 7.91 -67.96 29.17
CA LYS A 40 8.69 -69.15 29.57
C LYS A 40 8.26 -69.62 30.97
N LYS A 41 7.80 -70.87 31.03
CA LYS A 41 7.55 -71.67 32.24
C LYS A 41 8.86 -71.82 33.05
N LYS A 42 8.81 -71.52 34.35
CA LYS A 42 9.85 -71.90 35.33
C LYS A 42 9.81 -73.43 35.49
N LYS A 43 10.89 -74.10 35.06
CA LYS A 43 11.17 -75.51 35.37
C LYS A 43 11.73 -75.55 36.79
N LYS A 44 10.99 -76.16 37.71
CA LYS A 44 11.40 -76.48 39.08
C LYS A 44 11.93 -77.91 39.03
N THR A 45 13.24 -78.08 39.17
CA THR A 45 13.86 -79.41 39.25
C THR A 45 13.93 -79.76 40.73
N GLU A 46 13.02 -80.64 41.16
CA GLU A 46 13.16 -81.41 42.39
C GLU A 46 14.21 -82.49 42.17
N ALA A 47 15.18 -82.57 43.08
CA ALA A 47 16.04 -83.73 43.23
C ALA A 47 15.66 -84.39 44.57
N VAL A 48 14.97 -85.53 44.48
CA VAL A 48 14.81 -86.49 45.57
C VAL A 48 15.76 -87.64 45.25
N LEU A 49 16.69 -87.92 46.17
CA LEU A 49 17.58 -89.06 46.14
C LEU A 49 17.21 -89.97 47.31
N HIS A 50 16.89 -91.22 47.01
CA HIS A 50 16.60 -92.29 47.97
C HIS A 50 17.89 -92.79 48.65
N HIS A 51 17.73 -93.20 49.92
CA HIS A 51 18.42 -94.24 50.70
C HIS A 51 19.85 -94.70 50.32
N SER A 52 20.74 -94.75 51.31
CA SER A 52 21.05 -96.02 52.03
C SER A 52 21.94 -95.80 53.27
N PRO A 53 21.94 -96.71 54.27
CA PRO A 53 22.48 -96.48 55.62
C PRO A 53 23.82 -97.20 55.91
N GLU A 54 24.27 -97.01 57.17
CA GLU A 54 25.34 -97.72 57.91
C GLU A 54 26.78 -97.35 57.50
N GLY A 55 27.77 -97.16 58.37
CA GLY A 55 27.94 -97.27 59.81
C GLY A 55 29.45 -97.02 60.11
N HIS A 56 29.80 -96.96 61.40
CA HIS A 56 31.17 -96.88 61.98
C HIS A 56 31.74 -95.49 62.39
N THR A 57 31.50 -95.19 63.68
CA THR A 57 32.48 -94.92 64.75
C THR A 57 33.82 -94.23 64.42
N GLY A 58 34.00 -93.03 65.00
CA GLY A 58 35.32 -92.51 65.39
C GLY A 58 35.41 -90.98 65.36
N GLY A 59 35.71 -90.35 66.50
CA GLY A 59 36.18 -88.96 66.55
C GLY A 59 35.17 -87.91 67.04
N LYS A 60 34.95 -87.85 68.36
CA LYS A 60 34.34 -86.68 69.02
C LYS A 60 35.42 -85.60 69.21
N GLN A 61 35.19 -84.41 68.63
CA GLN A 61 35.54 -83.05 69.12
C GLN A 61 36.00 -82.02 68.07
N GLU A 62 36.19 -82.36 66.78
CA GLU A 62 36.56 -81.36 65.75
C GLU A 62 35.39 -80.85 64.86
N THR A 63 34.19 -81.42 64.98
CA THR A 63 33.11 -81.20 63.98
C THR A 63 32.11 -80.08 64.32
N THR A 64 32.05 -79.60 65.56
CA THR A 64 31.11 -78.54 65.98
C THR A 64 31.62 -77.13 65.66
N ASP A 65 32.93 -76.87 65.74
CA ASP A 65 33.51 -75.55 65.42
C ASP A 65 33.53 -75.28 63.92
N LEU A 66 33.74 -76.32 63.10
CA LEU A 66 33.70 -76.20 61.63
C LEU A 66 32.30 -75.93 61.08
N TRP A 67 31.25 -76.40 61.76
CA TRP A 67 29.86 -76.14 61.36
C TRP A 67 29.44 -74.69 61.67
N HIS A 68 29.78 -74.15 62.85
CA HIS A 68 29.50 -72.74 63.19
C HIS A 68 30.25 -71.75 62.27
N LEU A 69 31.53 -72.02 61.98
CA LEU A 69 32.37 -71.23 61.06
C LEU A 69 31.91 -71.27 59.59
N SER A 70 31.14 -72.28 59.19
CA SER A 70 30.59 -72.40 57.83
C SER A 70 29.26 -71.68 57.68
N VAL A 71 28.39 -71.73 58.70
CA VAL A 71 27.10 -71.04 58.71
C VAL A 71 27.27 -69.52 58.81
N GLU A 72 28.22 -69.03 59.62
CA GLU A 72 28.54 -67.60 59.69
C GLU A 72 29.18 -67.07 58.40
N ARG A 73 30.06 -67.84 57.76
CA ARG A 73 30.61 -67.49 56.44
C ARG A 73 29.55 -67.44 55.35
N ILE A 74 28.58 -68.35 55.35
CA ILE A 74 27.45 -68.34 54.40
C ILE A 74 26.54 -67.14 54.67
N ARG A 75 26.27 -66.80 55.93
CA ARG A 75 25.47 -65.63 56.31
C ARG A 75 26.16 -64.33 55.91
N GLU A 76 27.45 -64.16 56.20
CA GLU A 76 28.24 -63.00 55.77
C GLU A 76 28.35 -62.91 54.25
N ALA A 77 28.55 -64.02 53.54
CA ALA A 77 28.56 -64.04 52.08
C ALA A 77 27.20 -63.61 51.52
N SER A 78 26.09 -64.06 52.12
CA SER A 78 24.73 -63.68 51.72
C SER A 78 24.40 -62.21 52.02
N GLU A 79 24.90 -61.66 53.13
CA GLU A 79 24.72 -60.25 53.48
C GLU A 79 25.60 -59.34 52.60
N ARG A 80 26.82 -59.77 52.25
CA ARG A 80 27.69 -59.10 51.28
C ARG A 80 27.07 -59.13 49.88
N GLU A 81 26.52 -60.27 49.43
CA GLU A 81 25.81 -60.37 48.16
C GLU A 81 24.54 -59.51 48.14
N ARG A 82 23.73 -59.52 49.20
CA ARG A 82 22.56 -58.65 49.31
C ARG A 82 22.93 -57.16 49.28
N LYS A 83 23.99 -56.74 49.98
CA LYS A 83 24.51 -55.36 49.91
C LYS A 83 25.03 -55.00 48.51
N LYS A 84 25.70 -55.93 47.83
CA LYS A 84 26.22 -55.75 46.46
C LYS A 84 25.10 -55.64 45.41
N ILE A 85 24.04 -56.44 45.56
CA ILE A 85 22.84 -56.38 44.71
C ILE A 85 22.07 -55.08 44.95
N ASN A 86 21.95 -54.64 46.22
CA ASN A 86 21.25 -53.39 46.55
C ASN A 86 22.04 -52.14 46.11
N SER A 87 23.38 -52.15 46.23
CA SER A 87 24.24 -51.08 45.70
C SER A 87 24.28 -51.07 44.18
N SER A 88 24.24 -52.23 43.52
CA SER A 88 24.17 -52.34 42.06
C SER A 88 22.82 -51.85 41.51
N ASN A 89 21.70 -52.15 42.19
CA ASN A 89 20.39 -51.59 41.87
C ASN A 89 20.32 -50.08 42.09
N GLN A 90 20.94 -49.55 43.15
CA GLN A 90 21.03 -48.10 43.36
C GLN A 90 21.91 -47.43 42.29
N GLN A 91 23.03 -48.02 41.90
CA GLN A 91 23.85 -47.50 40.80
C GLN A 91 23.12 -47.55 39.45
N PHE A 92 22.35 -48.61 39.19
CA PHE A 92 21.49 -48.71 38.02
C PHE A 92 20.38 -47.65 38.02
N LEU A 93 19.71 -47.43 39.15
CA LEU A 93 18.70 -46.38 39.32
C LEU A 93 19.30 -44.97 39.16
N TYR A 94 20.48 -44.72 39.74
CA TYR A 94 21.20 -43.45 39.56
C TYR A 94 21.62 -43.22 38.10
N PHE A 95 22.06 -44.27 37.41
CA PHE A 95 22.36 -44.21 35.98
C PHE A 95 21.11 -43.92 35.15
N LEU A 96 20.00 -44.61 35.43
CA LEU A 96 18.71 -44.39 34.76
C LEU A 96 18.19 -42.96 35.00
N LEU A 97 18.32 -42.46 36.22
CA LEU A 97 17.95 -41.09 36.58
C LEU A 97 18.81 -40.04 35.86
N LYS A 98 20.14 -40.25 35.79
CA LYS A 98 21.03 -39.38 35.02
C LYS A 98 20.69 -39.41 33.54
N LEU A 99 20.43 -40.59 32.97
CA LEU A 99 20.02 -40.73 31.57
C LEU A 99 18.69 -40.02 31.30
N PHE A 100 17.71 -40.17 32.20
CA PHE A 100 16.42 -39.47 32.11
C PHE A 100 16.59 -37.95 32.18
N LEU A 101 17.38 -37.43 33.11
CA LEU A 101 17.68 -36.00 33.21
C LEU A 101 18.37 -35.45 31.96
N VAL A 102 19.35 -36.19 31.42
CA VAL A 102 20.03 -35.83 30.17
C VAL A 102 19.04 -35.79 29.01
N LEU A 103 18.14 -36.79 28.89
CA LEU A 103 17.10 -36.81 27.84
C LEU A 103 16.09 -35.68 28.01
N MET A 104 15.72 -35.30 29.24
CA MET A 104 14.84 -34.15 29.51
C MET A 104 15.51 -32.82 29.10
N ILE A 105 16.78 -32.63 29.41
CA ILE A 105 17.54 -31.45 28.99
C ILE A 105 17.64 -31.41 27.46
N LEU A 106 17.97 -32.53 26.82
CA LEU A 106 18.07 -32.63 25.37
C LEU A 106 16.71 -32.37 24.70
N GLY A 107 15.63 -32.94 25.23
CA GLY A 107 14.27 -32.71 24.75
C GLY A 107 13.84 -31.26 24.90
N SER A 108 14.17 -30.62 26.02
CA SER A 108 13.88 -29.20 26.27
C SER A 108 14.68 -28.30 25.32
N ALA A 109 15.96 -28.61 25.08
CA ALA A 109 16.79 -27.88 24.12
C ALA A 109 16.27 -28.00 22.68
N ILE A 110 15.81 -29.19 22.27
CA ILE A 110 15.18 -29.40 20.96
C ILE A 110 13.86 -28.63 20.86
N MET A 111 13.02 -28.65 21.89
CA MET A 111 11.78 -27.86 21.95
C MET A 111 12.07 -26.35 21.85
N PHE A 112 13.09 -25.85 22.54
CA PHE A 112 13.48 -24.45 22.46
C PHE A 112 14.00 -24.06 21.06
N LEU A 113 14.83 -24.91 20.44
CA LEU A 113 15.32 -24.68 19.08
C LEU A 113 14.20 -24.70 18.06
N THR A 114 13.28 -25.66 18.15
CA THR A 114 12.12 -25.76 17.25
C THR A 114 11.17 -24.58 17.44
N TRP A 115 10.96 -24.13 18.68
CA TRP A 115 10.19 -22.91 18.97
C TRP A 115 10.81 -21.68 18.30
N LYS A 116 12.13 -21.47 18.45
CA LYS A 116 12.87 -20.38 17.78
C LYS A 116 12.73 -20.42 16.26
N VAL A 117 12.78 -21.62 15.67
CA VAL A 117 12.61 -21.81 14.23
C VAL A 117 11.17 -21.47 13.80
N LEU A 118 10.16 -21.90 14.56
CA LEU A 118 8.77 -21.55 14.29
C LEU A 118 8.52 -20.05 14.41
N GLU A 119 9.04 -19.41 15.45
CA GLU A 119 8.87 -17.97 15.68
C GLU A 119 9.49 -17.16 14.53
N ASN A 120 10.68 -17.54 14.07
CA ASN A 120 11.31 -16.91 12.92
C ASN A 120 10.56 -17.18 11.61
N TYR A 121 10.01 -18.38 11.45
CA TYR A 121 9.18 -18.73 10.30
C TYR A 121 7.88 -17.93 10.28
N GLU A 122 7.18 -17.81 11.41
CA GLU A 122 5.95 -17.02 11.50
C GLU A 122 6.20 -15.57 11.14
N LYS A 123 7.29 -14.97 11.65
CA LYS A 123 7.71 -13.59 11.32
C LYS A 123 7.98 -13.39 9.81
N SER A 124 8.40 -14.42 9.09
CA SER A 124 8.63 -14.35 7.65
C SER A 124 7.38 -14.65 6.80
N THR A 125 6.23 -14.90 7.42
CA THR A 125 4.95 -15.04 6.70
C THR A 125 4.20 -13.71 6.56
N PRO A 126 3.32 -13.56 5.54
CA PRO A 126 2.44 -12.40 5.43
C PRO A 126 1.60 -12.14 6.68
N ASN A 127 1.05 -13.20 7.29
CA ASN A 127 0.25 -13.07 8.52
C ASN A 127 1.08 -12.60 9.71
N GLY A 128 2.31 -13.10 9.87
CA GLY A 128 3.21 -12.64 10.93
C GLY A 128 3.59 -11.16 10.76
N ALA A 129 3.85 -10.72 9.53
CA ALA A 129 4.14 -9.32 9.25
C ALA A 129 2.93 -8.40 9.50
N MET A 130 1.72 -8.80 9.11
CA MET A 130 0.49 -8.04 9.44
C MET A 130 0.23 -8.00 10.94
N THR A 131 0.49 -9.10 11.65
CA THR A 131 0.35 -9.15 13.12
C THR A 131 1.36 -8.20 13.79
N ALA A 132 2.61 -8.19 13.33
CA ALA A 132 3.62 -7.26 13.79
C ALA A 132 3.25 -5.79 13.49
N TYR A 133 2.67 -5.52 12.32
CA TYR A 133 2.14 -4.20 11.97
C TYR A 133 1.02 -3.75 12.91
N VAL A 134 0.06 -4.65 13.19
CA VAL A 134 -1.02 -4.39 14.17
C VAL A 134 -0.46 -4.13 15.57
N HIS A 135 0.57 -4.86 16.00
CA HIS A 135 1.22 -4.58 17.28
C HIS A 135 1.86 -3.19 17.35
N LEU A 136 2.41 -2.67 16.24
CA LEU A 136 2.91 -1.29 16.19
C LEU A 136 1.77 -0.28 16.30
N LEU A 137 0.64 -0.53 15.62
CA LEU A 137 -0.55 0.32 15.73
C LEU A 137 -1.11 0.35 17.16
N GLN A 138 -1.21 -0.81 17.81
CA GLN A 138 -1.67 -0.95 19.20
C GLN A 138 -0.75 -0.26 20.22
N ALA A 139 0.53 -0.12 19.88
CA ALA A 139 1.52 0.54 20.73
C ALA A 139 1.70 2.03 20.38
N ASP A 140 0.84 2.59 19.52
CA ASP A 140 0.92 3.96 18.99
C ASP A 140 2.30 4.32 18.40
N ASN A 141 3.03 3.32 17.89
CA ASN A 141 4.38 3.49 17.36
C ASN A 141 4.34 3.85 15.86
N TYR A 142 3.67 4.96 15.55
CA TYR A 142 3.46 5.43 14.18
C TYR A 142 4.75 5.86 13.48
N ASP A 143 5.73 6.36 14.24
CA ASP A 143 7.06 6.70 13.71
C ASP A 143 7.74 5.48 13.07
N LYS A 144 7.75 4.36 13.80
CA LYS A 144 8.33 3.11 13.29
C LYS A 144 7.52 2.52 12.13
N ILE A 145 6.20 2.73 12.11
CA ILE A 145 5.36 2.35 10.97
C ILE A 145 5.77 3.15 9.73
N TYR A 146 5.97 4.46 9.87
CA TYR A 146 6.44 5.30 8.78
C TYR A 146 7.83 4.86 8.29
N GLU A 147 8.80 4.69 9.20
CA GLU A 147 10.16 4.22 8.86
C GLU A 147 10.14 2.87 8.15
N ASN A 148 9.35 1.90 8.64
CA ASN A 148 9.22 0.59 7.99
C ASN A 148 8.58 0.68 6.59
N SER A 149 7.70 1.67 6.37
CA SER A 149 7.08 1.90 5.07
C SER A 149 8.10 2.44 4.06
N THR A 150 9.04 3.29 4.47
CA THR A 150 10.02 3.89 3.54
C THR A 150 11.12 2.92 3.09
N VAL A 151 11.26 1.75 3.73
CA VAL A 151 12.33 0.79 3.41
C VAL A 151 12.20 0.22 1.99
N ILE A 152 10.98 -0.14 1.58
CA ILE A 152 10.73 -0.81 0.29
C ILE A 152 9.62 -0.17 -0.52
N PHE A 153 8.69 0.51 0.14
CA PHE A 153 7.64 1.22 -0.58
C PHE A 153 8.14 2.59 -0.99
N THR A 154 7.80 3.03 -2.20
CA THR A 154 7.88 4.46 -2.51
C THR A 154 6.88 5.21 -1.63
N GLN A 155 7.39 6.10 -0.80
CA GLN A 155 6.61 6.91 0.13
C GLN A 155 6.62 8.35 -0.33
N PHE A 156 5.53 8.78 -0.96
CA PHE A 156 5.36 10.18 -1.38
C PHE A 156 4.88 11.07 -0.24
N ASN A 157 4.29 10.52 0.81
CA ASN A 157 3.75 11.33 1.90
C ASN A 157 4.86 11.76 2.85
N GLU A 158 4.76 13.00 3.31
CA GLU A 158 5.52 13.46 4.47
C GLU A 158 5.07 12.70 5.72
N LYS A 159 5.96 12.65 6.70
CA LYS A 159 5.80 11.82 7.90
C LYS A 159 4.58 12.23 8.72
N GLU A 160 4.45 13.52 9.03
CA GLU A 160 3.42 14.02 9.94
C GLU A 160 2.00 13.81 9.36
N PRO A 161 1.69 14.22 8.10
CA PRO A 161 0.38 13.93 7.49
C PRO A 161 0.07 12.44 7.38
N TYR A 162 1.08 11.61 7.10
CA TYR A 162 0.91 10.16 7.06
C TYR A 162 0.51 9.60 8.43
N ILE A 163 1.15 10.05 9.50
CA ILE A 163 0.82 9.61 10.87
C ILE A 163 -0.58 10.07 11.27
N GLU A 164 -0.96 11.31 10.96
CA GLU A 164 -2.32 11.82 11.21
C GLU A 164 -3.39 11.01 10.47
N TYR A 165 -3.13 10.66 9.21
CA TYR A 165 -4.02 9.78 8.44
C TYR A 165 -4.18 8.41 9.11
N LEU A 166 -3.10 7.78 9.57
CA LEU A 166 -3.20 6.50 10.28
C LEU A 166 -4.01 6.62 11.58
N LYS A 167 -3.80 7.68 12.37
CA LYS A 167 -4.60 7.93 13.58
C LYS A 167 -6.07 8.06 13.26
N SER A 168 -6.43 8.77 12.19
CA SER A 168 -7.82 8.94 11.76
C SER A 168 -8.55 7.62 11.46
N ILE A 169 -7.80 6.56 11.11
CA ILE A 169 -8.35 5.22 10.83
C ILE A 169 -8.38 4.36 12.10
N TYR A 170 -7.31 4.37 12.88
CA TYR A 170 -7.06 3.35 13.89
C TYR A 170 -7.33 3.81 15.33
N GLU A 171 -7.43 5.11 15.57
CA GLU A 171 -7.73 5.63 16.90
C GLU A 171 -9.11 5.17 17.39
N GLY A 172 -9.17 4.60 18.60
CA GLY A 172 -10.40 4.06 19.17
C GLY A 172 -10.85 2.69 18.63
N VAL A 173 -10.09 2.07 17.70
CA VAL A 173 -10.42 0.75 17.14
C VAL A 173 -9.82 -0.37 17.98
N ASP A 174 -10.62 -1.39 18.34
CA ASP A 174 -10.13 -2.58 19.03
C ASP A 174 -9.41 -3.56 18.07
N LEU A 175 -8.15 -3.23 17.78
CA LEU A 175 -7.30 -3.99 16.86
C LEU A 175 -7.00 -5.42 17.34
N LYS A 176 -7.31 -5.80 18.59
CA LYS A 176 -7.15 -7.20 19.05
C LYS A 176 -8.09 -8.16 18.33
N LYS A 177 -9.18 -7.63 17.77
CA LYS A 177 -10.17 -8.38 16.99
C LYS A 177 -9.87 -8.35 15.49
N ALA A 178 -8.74 -7.79 15.06
CA ALA A 178 -8.41 -7.65 13.65
C ALA A 178 -8.30 -9.02 12.97
N VAL A 179 -9.00 -9.17 11.84
CA VAL A 179 -8.93 -10.33 10.94
C VAL A 179 -8.56 -9.84 9.56
N PHE A 180 -7.77 -10.63 8.84
CA PHE A 180 -7.27 -10.27 7.50
C PHE A 180 -7.94 -11.11 6.42
N SER A 181 -8.38 -10.45 5.35
CA SER A 181 -8.96 -11.11 4.17
C SER A 181 -8.20 -10.72 2.91
N LYS A 182 -7.57 -11.71 2.26
CA LYS A 182 -6.79 -11.49 1.03
C LYS A 182 -7.68 -11.00 -0.12
N LYS A 183 -7.23 -9.98 -0.84
CA LYS A 183 -7.91 -9.44 -2.04
C LYS A 183 -7.60 -10.28 -3.27
N ALA A 184 -8.60 -10.42 -4.13
CA ALA A 184 -8.51 -11.19 -5.37
C ALA A 184 -7.49 -10.61 -6.38
N TYR A 185 -7.25 -9.30 -6.35
CA TYR A 185 -6.29 -8.62 -7.24
C TYR A 185 -4.84 -8.63 -6.70
N SER A 186 -4.56 -9.34 -5.61
CA SER A 186 -3.18 -9.58 -5.17
C SER A 186 -2.40 -10.32 -6.26
N ASN A 187 -1.12 -9.98 -6.44
CA ASN A 187 -0.21 -10.60 -7.38
C ASN A 187 1.06 -11.12 -6.69
N ASP A 188 2.06 -11.54 -7.46
CA ASP A 188 3.29 -12.14 -6.91
C ASP A 188 4.21 -11.10 -6.24
N THR A 189 4.09 -9.82 -6.61
CA THR A 189 4.90 -8.72 -6.06
C THR A 189 4.20 -8.03 -4.89
N PHE A 190 2.91 -7.73 -5.06
CA PHE A 190 2.09 -7.00 -4.09
C PHE A 190 0.93 -7.88 -3.62
N LEU A 191 0.86 -8.10 -2.31
CA LEU A 191 -0.31 -8.71 -1.67
C LEU A 191 -1.16 -7.64 -1.02
N TYR A 192 -2.48 -7.75 -1.17
CA TYR A 192 -3.43 -6.85 -0.55
C TYR A 192 -4.36 -7.62 0.38
N TYR A 193 -4.58 -7.10 1.59
CA TYR A 193 -5.48 -7.68 2.58
C TYR A 193 -6.40 -6.61 3.16
N ASP A 194 -7.70 -6.87 3.22
CA ASP A 194 -8.60 -6.04 4.02
C ASP A 194 -8.38 -6.39 5.51
N MET A 195 -8.14 -5.36 6.33
CA MET A 195 -8.20 -5.47 7.78
C MET A 195 -9.65 -5.24 8.22
N ILE A 196 -10.20 -6.22 8.93
CA ILE A 196 -11.61 -6.25 9.34
C ILE A 196 -11.66 -6.33 10.87
N VAL A 197 -12.41 -5.41 11.49
CA VAL A 197 -12.70 -5.40 12.93
C VAL A 197 -14.20 -5.35 13.10
N ASP A 198 -14.76 -6.20 13.98
CA ASP A 198 -16.21 -6.28 14.23
C ASP A 198 -17.06 -6.39 12.94
N LYS A 199 -16.57 -7.17 11.96
CA LYS A 199 -17.17 -7.42 10.61
C LYS A 199 -17.19 -6.20 9.67
N GLN A 200 -16.58 -5.08 10.04
CA GLN A 200 -16.41 -3.93 9.17
C GLN A 200 -14.97 -3.83 8.69
N ARG A 201 -14.78 -3.57 7.39
CA ARG A 201 -13.46 -3.25 6.84
C ARG A 201 -13.06 -1.87 7.37
N ILE A 202 -11.92 -1.80 8.05
CA ILE A 202 -11.35 -0.53 8.54
C ILE A 202 -10.28 0.01 7.60
N SER A 203 -9.51 -0.86 6.96
CA SER A 203 -8.47 -0.46 6.00
C SER A 203 -8.10 -1.58 5.05
N THR A 204 -7.31 -1.26 4.03
CA THR A 204 -6.60 -2.23 3.21
C THR A 204 -5.11 -2.12 3.49
N LEU A 205 -4.45 -3.25 3.69
CA LEU A 205 -3.01 -3.36 3.86
C LEU A 205 -2.38 -3.81 2.54
N GLU A 206 -1.24 -3.21 2.21
CA GLU A 206 -0.38 -3.63 1.12
C GLU A 206 0.90 -4.24 1.69
N LEU A 207 1.31 -5.37 1.13
CA LEU A 207 2.51 -6.08 1.53
C LEU A 207 3.42 -6.32 0.33
N ILE A 208 4.72 -6.11 0.55
CA ILE A 208 5.80 -6.44 -0.39
C ILE A 208 6.85 -7.27 0.35
N TYR A 209 7.38 -8.29 -0.30
CA TYR A 209 8.48 -9.07 0.24
C TYR A 209 9.82 -8.39 -0.03
N ASN A 210 10.59 -8.13 1.03
CA ASN A 210 11.95 -7.64 0.94
C ASN A 210 12.91 -8.83 0.87
N GLU A 211 13.49 -9.07 -0.31
CA GLU A 211 14.42 -10.16 -0.57
C GLU A 211 15.72 -10.05 0.24
N GLU A 212 16.22 -8.83 0.48
CA GLU A 212 17.46 -8.59 1.23
C GLU A 212 17.29 -8.91 2.71
N ALA A 213 16.20 -8.40 3.30
CA ALA A 213 15.88 -8.61 4.71
C ALA A 213 15.13 -9.93 4.97
N LYS A 214 14.73 -10.65 3.92
CA LYS A 214 13.95 -11.91 3.95
C LYS A 214 12.69 -11.82 4.81
N GLN A 215 11.95 -10.72 4.67
CA GLN A 215 10.76 -10.43 5.46
C GLN A 215 9.71 -9.68 4.62
N TRP A 216 8.45 -9.78 5.04
CA TRP A 216 7.38 -8.98 4.46
C TRP A 216 7.31 -7.62 5.16
N ASN A 217 7.26 -6.56 4.35
CA ASN A 217 6.94 -5.22 4.80
C ASN A 217 5.46 -4.95 4.56
N VAL A 218 4.85 -4.19 5.46
CA VAL A 218 3.41 -3.90 5.43
C VAL A 218 3.21 -2.40 5.55
N ARG A 219 2.31 -1.83 4.75
CA ARG A 219 1.78 -0.49 4.93
C ARG A 219 0.26 -0.48 4.82
N THR A 220 -0.37 0.53 5.42
CA THR A 220 -1.79 0.82 5.15
C THR A 220 -1.88 1.53 3.81
N VAL A 221 -2.79 1.08 2.95
CA VAL A 221 -3.14 1.77 1.70
C VAL A 221 -3.95 3.02 2.08
N ILE A 222 -3.51 4.15 1.54
CA ILE A 222 -4.12 5.46 1.65
C ILE A 222 -5.05 5.60 0.45
N ASP A 223 -6.35 5.65 0.71
CA ASP A 223 -7.39 5.83 -0.32
C ASP A 223 -8.04 7.20 -0.11
N ALA A 224 -7.20 8.22 0.08
CA ALA A 224 -7.64 9.59 0.35
C ALA A 224 -7.63 10.43 -0.92
N ARG A 225 -6.48 10.52 -1.60
CA ARG A 225 -6.31 11.32 -2.82
C ARG A 225 -5.41 10.60 -3.83
N ASN A 226 -5.79 10.73 -5.09
CA ASN A 226 -5.06 10.22 -6.24
C ASN A 226 -4.93 11.36 -7.24
N PHE A 227 -3.77 11.48 -7.89
CA PHE A 227 -3.49 12.57 -8.82
C PHE A 227 -3.07 12.03 -10.18
N TYR A 228 -3.50 12.73 -11.22
CA TYR A 228 -2.95 12.58 -12.56
C TYR A 228 -1.97 13.71 -12.87
N ILE A 229 -0.88 13.40 -13.55
CA ILE A 229 0.05 14.41 -14.06
C ILE A 229 0.16 14.24 -15.56
N GLU A 230 -0.19 15.28 -16.31
CA GLU A 230 -0.07 15.31 -17.76
C GLU A 230 1.15 16.13 -18.16
N VAL A 231 2.09 15.47 -18.83
CA VAL A 231 3.33 16.08 -19.29
C VAL A 231 3.24 16.29 -20.80
N PHE A 232 3.30 17.55 -21.20
CA PHE A 232 3.52 18.00 -22.57
C PHE A 232 5.02 17.97 -22.84
N GLY A 233 5.47 17.01 -23.65
CA GLY A 233 6.89 16.81 -23.95
C GLY A 233 7.58 15.79 -23.03
N ASP A 234 8.82 16.08 -22.64
CA ASP A 234 9.77 15.13 -22.04
C ASP A 234 10.23 15.52 -20.62
N ALA A 235 9.49 16.43 -19.95
CA ALA A 235 9.86 16.92 -18.63
C ALA A 235 10.00 15.77 -17.63
N GLN A 236 11.12 15.76 -16.90
CA GLN A 236 11.30 14.85 -15.78
C GLN A 236 10.54 15.36 -14.57
N VAL A 237 9.58 14.57 -14.11
CA VAL A 237 8.67 14.93 -13.01
C VAL A 237 9.16 14.39 -11.68
N TYR A 238 8.98 15.20 -10.64
CA TYR A 238 9.19 14.85 -9.24
C TYR A 238 7.93 15.13 -8.44
N VAL A 239 7.60 14.24 -7.51
CA VAL A 239 6.46 14.36 -6.60
C VAL A 239 7.00 14.25 -5.19
N ASN A 240 6.83 15.31 -4.39
CA ASN A 240 7.42 15.43 -3.05
C ASN A 240 8.91 15.07 -3.03
N GLY A 241 9.66 15.57 -4.03
CA GLY A 241 11.09 15.32 -4.21
C GLY A 241 11.47 13.95 -4.81
N ILE A 242 10.52 13.05 -5.00
CA ILE A 242 10.76 11.71 -5.57
C ILE A 242 10.57 11.75 -7.08
N ARG A 243 11.61 11.36 -7.82
CA ARG A 243 11.59 11.25 -9.27
C ARG A 243 10.60 10.18 -9.73
N LEU A 244 9.66 10.55 -10.59
CA LEU A 244 8.78 9.58 -11.24
C LEU A 244 9.51 8.83 -12.36
N ASN A 245 9.37 7.51 -12.34
CA ASN A 245 9.88 6.62 -13.39
C ASN A 245 8.73 6.08 -14.26
N GLU A 246 9.06 5.21 -15.20
CA GLU A 246 8.09 4.67 -16.17
C GLU A 246 6.98 3.83 -15.55
N ASN A 247 7.17 3.29 -14.34
CA ASN A 247 6.16 2.46 -13.68
C ASN A 247 4.92 3.27 -13.28
N TYR A 248 5.03 4.60 -13.21
CA TYR A 248 3.92 5.50 -12.89
C TYR A 248 3.18 6.00 -14.13
N ILE A 249 3.65 5.66 -15.35
CA ILE A 249 3.02 6.07 -16.60
C ILE A 249 1.87 5.13 -16.91
N THR A 250 0.65 5.66 -16.95
CA THR A 250 -0.54 4.88 -17.30
C THR A 250 -0.78 4.89 -18.81
N GLU A 251 -0.53 6.02 -19.46
CA GLU A 251 -0.84 6.23 -20.89
C GLU A 251 0.18 7.15 -21.56
N ARG A 252 0.40 6.96 -22.86
CA ARG A 252 1.28 7.80 -23.69
C ARG A 252 0.55 8.21 -24.96
N ASN A 253 0.86 9.41 -25.46
CA ASN A 253 0.28 9.95 -26.70
C ASN A 253 -1.25 9.97 -26.68
N VAL A 254 -1.83 10.35 -25.55
CA VAL A 254 -3.29 10.50 -25.39
C VAL A 254 -3.66 11.98 -25.36
N SER A 255 -4.86 12.32 -25.81
CA SER A 255 -5.40 13.68 -25.74
C SER A 255 -5.42 14.18 -24.30
N SER A 256 -4.97 15.41 -24.06
CA SER A 256 -5.00 16.04 -22.74
C SER A 256 -6.42 16.29 -22.25
N ASP A 257 -6.65 16.04 -20.95
CA ASP A 257 -7.95 16.29 -20.32
C ASP A 257 -8.24 17.79 -20.12
N ALA A 258 -7.24 18.68 -20.25
CA ALA A 258 -7.47 20.13 -20.33
C ALA A 258 -8.41 20.52 -21.50
N TYR A 259 -8.52 19.64 -22.49
CA TYR A 259 -9.33 19.80 -23.69
C TYR A 259 -10.45 18.76 -23.79
N SER A 260 -10.82 18.12 -22.66
CA SER A 260 -11.87 17.09 -22.61
C SER A 260 -13.25 17.58 -23.07
N ASN A 261 -13.48 18.89 -23.10
CA ASN A 261 -14.73 19.52 -23.53
C ASN A 261 -14.82 19.81 -25.04
N LEU A 262 -13.78 19.46 -25.83
CA LEU A 262 -13.81 19.64 -27.29
C LEU A 262 -14.72 18.60 -27.95
N PHE A 263 -15.46 19.02 -28.98
CA PHE A 263 -16.24 18.07 -29.80
C PHE A 263 -15.37 17.17 -30.68
N ASP A 264 -14.11 17.56 -30.92
CA ASP A 264 -13.13 16.79 -31.66
C ASP A 264 -11.81 16.75 -30.87
N LEU A 265 -11.61 15.68 -30.12
CA LEU A 265 -10.43 15.48 -29.27
C LEU A 265 -9.12 15.29 -30.06
N ASN A 266 -9.18 15.10 -31.38
CA ASN A 266 -7.97 15.03 -32.21
C ASN A 266 -7.26 16.39 -32.31
N GLN A 267 -7.94 17.48 -31.94
CA GLN A 267 -7.34 18.82 -31.87
C GLN A 267 -6.64 19.08 -30.54
N ALA A 268 -6.87 18.22 -29.54
CA ALA A 268 -6.22 18.36 -28.25
C ALA A 268 -4.72 17.99 -28.36
N PRO A 269 -3.81 18.73 -27.71
CA PRO A 269 -2.43 18.32 -27.57
C PRO A 269 -2.31 16.94 -26.90
N LEU A 270 -1.30 16.19 -27.33
CA LEU A 270 -1.01 14.86 -26.80
C LEU A 270 -0.06 14.93 -25.61
N VAL A 271 -0.28 14.06 -24.62
CA VAL A 271 0.48 14.03 -23.36
C VAL A 271 0.95 12.62 -23.01
N THR A 272 1.95 12.58 -22.14
CA THR A 272 2.22 11.40 -21.30
C THR A 272 1.50 11.59 -19.97
N ARG A 273 0.70 10.59 -19.56
CA ARG A 273 -0.08 10.63 -18.33
C ARG A 273 0.54 9.74 -17.26
N TYR A 274 0.84 10.34 -16.12
CA TYR A 274 1.22 9.66 -14.90
C TYR A 274 0.03 9.55 -13.96
N HIS A 275 0.00 8.50 -13.15
CA HIS A 275 -0.94 8.33 -12.06
C HIS A 275 -0.18 8.07 -10.76
N ILE A 276 -0.48 8.87 -9.74
CA ILE A 276 0.07 8.75 -8.40
C ILE A 276 -1.09 8.53 -7.45
N ASP A 277 -1.05 7.42 -6.73
CA ASP A 277 -2.01 7.06 -5.69
C ASP A 277 -1.36 7.14 -4.31
N ASN A 278 -2.12 6.73 -3.30
CA ASN A 278 -1.63 6.55 -1.96
C ASN A 278 -1.14 7.87 -1.32
N LEU A 279 -1.81 9.00 -1.61
CA LEU A 279 -1.49 10.32 -1.07
C LEU A 279 -2.54 10.77 -0.04
N VAL A 280 -2.07 11.34 1.07
CA VAL A 280 -2.94 11.92 2.12
C VAL A 280 -3.44 13.31 1.70
N GLY A 281 -2.58 14.08 1.03
CA GLY A 281 -2.84 15.47 0.67
C GLY A 281 -2.52 15.79 -0.78
N VAL A 282 -2.62 17.07 -1.13
CA VAL A 282 -2.15 17.57 -2.43
C VAL A 282 -0.61 17.52 -2.42
N PRO A 283 0.03 16.83 -3.38
CA PRO A 283 1.48 16.76 -3.41
C PRO A 283 2.09 18.04 -3.98
N THR A 284 3.35 18.29 -3.63
CA THR A 284 4.23 19.22 -4.32
C THR A 284 4.77 18.54 -5.57
N VAL A 285 4.47 19.08 -6.75
CA VAL A 285 4.98 18.60 -8.03
C VAL A 285 6.04 19.59 -8.53
N THR A 286 7.21 19.08 -8.91
CA THR A 286 8.33 19.88 -9.44
C THR A 286 8.93 19.23 -10.69
N THR A 287 9.73 19.99 -11.44
CA THR A 287 10.51 19.48 -12.57
C THR A 287 12.01 19.59 -12.32
N GLN A 288 12.81 19.06 -13.24
CA GLN A 288 14.28 19.20 -13.19
C GLN A 288 14.78 20.62 -13.51
N ASP A 289 13.96 21.44 -14.19
CA ASP A 289 14.34 22.76 -14.69
C ASP A 289 13.13 23.70 -14.67
N ASP A 290 12.99 24.42 -13.56
CA ASP A 290 11.90 25.38 -13.32
C ASP A 290 12.03 26.65 -14.19
N THR A 291 13.12 26.81 -14.96
CA THR A 291 13.24 27.90 -15.94
C THR A 291 12.69 27.50 -17.32
N LYS A 292 12.70 26.20 -17.61
CA LYS A 292 12.21 25.63 -18.87
C LYS A 292 10.75 25.21 -18.78
N TYR A 293 10.33 24.63 -17.66
CA TYR A 293 9.00 24.07 -17.50
C TYR A 293 8.18 24.83 -16.47
N SER A 294 6.88 24.89 -16.72
CA SER A 294 5.87 25.41 -15.81
C SER A 294 4.95 24.28 -15.36
N ILE A 295 4.34 24.45 -14.20
CA ILE A 295 3.42 23.48 -13.61
C ILE A 295 2.15 24.22 -13.21
N VAL A 296 1.00 23.67 -13.60
CA VAL A 296 -0.32 24.23 -13.27
C VAL A 296 -1.19 23.12 -12.71
N LYS A 297 -1.75 23.35 -11.51
CA LYS A 297 -2.77 22.47 -10.96
C LYS A 297 -4.13 22.80 -11.59
N ASP A 298 -4.87 21.79 -12.02
CA ASP A 298 -6.26 21.95 -12.45
C ASP A 298 -7.10 22.49 -11.27
N ALA A 299 -7.94 23.49 -11.57
CA ALA A 299 -8.74 24.16 -10.56
C ALA A 299 -9.87 23.29 -9.98
N LEU A 300 -10.35 22.28 -10.72
CA LEU A 300 -11.51 21.46 -10.37
C LEU A 300 -11.15 19.99 -10.12
N ALA A 301 -10.07 19.50 -10.73
CA ALA A 301 -9.64 18.12 -10.66
C ALA A 301 -8.33 17.95 -9.88
N ASP A 302 -8.11 16.74 -9.36
CA ASP A 302 -6.83 16.32 -8.81
C ASP A 302 -5.86 15.97 -9.96
N ARG A 303 -5.46 17.02 -10.69
CA ARG A 303 -4.57 16.93 -11.86
C ARG A 303 -3.56 18.06 -11.90
N PHE A 304 -2.38 17.76 -12.43
CA PHE A 304 -1.37 18.74 -12.79
C PHE A 304 -1.07 18.68 -14.29
N TYR A 305 -0.81 19.83 -14.88
CA TYR A 305 -0.32 20.01 -16.23
C TYR A 305 1.12 20.52 -16.17
N ILE A 306 2.02 19.89 -16.92
CA ILE A 306 3.44 20.26 -17.01
C ILE A 306 3.81 20.49 -18.47
N GLY A 307 4.34 21.66 -18.78
CA GLY A 307 4.62 22.10 -20.14
C GLY A 307 5.66 23.22 -20.14
N ASP A 308 5.90 23.83 -21.29
CA ASP A 308 6.95 24.83 -21.42
C ASP A 308 6.57 26.12 -20.66
N GLN A 309 7.56 26.70 -19.98
CA GLN A 309 7.47 28.02 -19.36
C GLN A 309 7.41 29.07 -20.48
N PRO A 310 6.31 29.84 -20.59
CA PRO A 310 6.23 30.86 -21.62
C PRO A 310 7.23 31.99 -21.34
N ASN A 311 7.79 32.56 -22.40
CA ASN A 311 8.72 33.68 -22.34
C ASN A 311 8.49 34.65 -23.50
N GLY A 312 9.02 35.87 -23.34
CA GLY A 312 9.07 36.88 -24.40
C GLY A 312 7.71 37.19 -25.02
N ALA A 313 7.62 37.14 -26.34
CA ALA A 313 6.41 37.50 -27.09
C ALA A 313 5.22 36.56 -26.80
N MET A 314 5.48 35.27 -26.56
CA MET A 314 4.42 34.31 -26.28
C MET A 314 3.76 34.59 -24.93
N GLU A 315 4.55 34.92 -23.90
CA GLU A 315 4.03 35.30 -22.59
C GLU A 315 3.10 36.52 -22.69
N GLU A 316 3.49 37.54 -23.45
CA GLU A 316 2.66 38.75 -23.65
C GLU A 316 1.36 38.44 -24.39
N ILE A 317 1.41 37.57 -25.41
CA ILE A 317 0.21 37.09 -26.12
C ILE A 317 -0.72 36.36 -25.16
N MET A 318 -0.19 35.45 -24.33
CA MET A 318 -0.97 34.71 -23.35
C MET A 318 -1.63 35.63 -22.34
N ARG A 319 -0.85 36.53 -21.72
CA ARG A 319 -1.35 37.50 -20.73
C ARG A 319 -2.45 38.39 -21.30
N THR A 320 -2.24 38.92 -22.50
CA THR A 320 -3.24 39.74 -23.20
C THR A 320 -4.51 38.95 -23.47
N ARG A 321 -4.40 37.72 -23.98
CA ARG A 321 -5.58 36.89 -24.31
C ARG A 321 -6.36 36.46 -23.08
N ILE A 322 -5.68 36.08 -22.01
CA ILE A 322 -6.31 35.74 -20.72
C ILE A 322 -7.07 36.96 -20.20
N ARG A 323 -6.40 38.11 -20.09
CA ARG A 323 -7.00 39.36 -19.61
C ARG A 323 -8.24 39.74 -20.41
N ASP A 324 -8.09 39.89 -21.73
CA ASP A 324 -9.16 40.42 -22.58
C ASP A 324 -10.37 39.47 -22.57
N THR A 325 -10.14 38.16 -22.56
CA THR A 325 -11.22 37.17 -22.48
C THR A 325 -11.90 37.21 -21.10
N ALA A 326 -11.13 37.24 -20.01
CA ALA A 326 -11.68 37.27 -18.64
C ALA A 326 -12.49 38.54 -18.36
N MET A 327 -12.00 39.71 -18.79
CA MET A 327 -12.71 40.98 -18.63
C MET A 327 -13.98 41.01 -19.47
N THR A 328 -13.93 40.52 -20.72
CA THR A 328 -15.11 40.46 -21.59
C THR A 328 -16.13 39.45 -21.06
N TYR A 329 -15.67 38.34 -20.49
CA TYR A 329 -16.53 37.39 -19.80
C TYR A 329 -17.23 38.03 -18.60
N ALA A 330 -16.49 38.70 -17.71
CA ALA A 330 -17.07 39.38 -16.56
C ALA A 330 -18.14 40.41 -16.98
N LYS A 331 -17.84 41.25 -17.97
CA LYS A 331 -18.79 42.20 -18.57
C LYS A 331 -20.02 41.53 -19.17
N TYR A 332 -19.86 40.35 -19.77
CA TYR A 332 -20.98 39.64 -20.37
C TYR A 332 -21.90 39.09 -19.29
N ILE A 333 -21.32 38.55 -18.21
CA ILE A 333 -22.09 38.11 -17.05
C ILE A 333 -22.82 39.30 -16.42
N SER A 334 -22.20 40.46 -16.25
CA SER A 334 -22.83 41.66 -15.66
C SER A 334 -23.73 42.47 -16.62
N GLU A 335 -23.97 41.97 -17.84
CA GLU A 335 -24.78 42.63 -18.89
C GLU A 335 -24.21 43.95 -19.44
N ASP A 336 -22.92 44.24 -19.25
CA ASP A 336 -22.22 45.41 -19.79
C ASP A 336 -21.76 45.26 -21.25
N THR A 337 -21.78 44.04 -21.77
CA THR A 337 -21.40 43.74 -23.16
C THR A 337 -22.29 42.63 -23.71
N ARG A 338 -22.32 42.49 -25.04
CA ARG A 338 -23.16 41.48 -25.69
C ARG A 338 -22.37 40.18 -25.84
N PHE A 339 -23.09 39.06 -25.96
CA PHE A 339 -22.46 37.79 -26.31
C PHE A 339 -21.68 37.86 -27.63
N SER A 340 -22.07 38.75 -28.55
CA SER A 340 -21.35 38.97 -29.81
C SER A 340 -19.91 39.45 -29.64
N ASP A 341 -19.62 40.10 -28.52
CA ASP A 341 -18.30 40.64 -28.17
C ASP A 341 -17.47 39.52 -27.51
N LEU A 342 -18.07 38.77 -26.58
CA LEU A 342 -17.44 37.61 -25.95
C LEU A 342 -17.11 36.49 -26.95
N GLN A 343 -18.04 36.13 -27.85
CA GLN A 343 -17.86 34.98 -28.76
C GLN A 343 -16.61 35.07 -29.64
N GLN A 344 -16.05 36.26 -29.83
CA GLN A 344 -14.83 36.49 -30.63
C GLN A 344 -13.58 35.90 -29.98
N TYR A 345 -13.63 35.71 -28.65
CA TYR A 345 -12.57 35.13 -27.85
C TYR A 345 -12.75 33.64 -27.59
N LEU A 346 -13.90 33.05 -27.97
CA LEU A 346 -14.27 31.68 -27.59
C LEU A 346 -14.15 30.70 -28.76
N TYR A 347 -13.69 29.49 -28.47
CA TYR A 347 -13.71 28.40 -29.43
C TYR A 347 -15.09 27.74 -29.48
N ARG A 348 -15.71 27.71 -30.66
CA ARG A 348 -17.14 27.34 -30.82
C ARG A 348 -17.44 25.85 -30.67
N ARG A 349 -16.46 24.98 -30.90
CA ARG A 349 -16.66 23.52 -30.95
C ARG A 349 -16.38 22.87 -29.59
N THR A 350 -16.97 23.44 -28.54
CA THR A 350 -16.82 22.97 -27.16
C THR A 350 -18.15 22.96 -26.43
N ASP A 351 -18.26 22.09 -25.42
CA ASP A 351 -19.39 22.11 -24.50
C ASP A 351 -19.46 23.43 -23.72
N TYR A 352 -18.30 24.04 -23.43
CA TYR A 352 -18.21 25.35 -22.79
C TYR A 352 -18.91 26.46 -23.60
N TYR A 353 -18.62 26.56 -24.91
CA TYR A 353 -19.27 27.55 -25.78
C TYR A 353 -20.80 27.35 -25.81
N LYS A 354 -21.24 26.09 -25.89
CA LYS A 354 -22.66 25.75 -25.89
C LYS A 354 -23.33 26.19 -24.57
N ALA A 355 -22.68 25.95 -23.43
CA ALA A 355 -23.19 26.38 -22.13
C ALA A 355 -23.29 27.91 -22.04
N ILE A 356 -22.20 28.63 -22.32
CA ILE A 356 -22.15 30.09 -22.16
C ILE A 356 -23.02 30.84 -23.18
N SER A 357 -23.17 30.33 -24.41
CA SER A 357 -24.07 30.93 -25.40
C SER A 357 -25.55 30.85 -25.04
N SER A 358 -25.92 29.92 -24.15
CA SER A 358 -27.28 29.77 -23.62
C SER A 358 -27.48 30.44 -22.26
N PHE A 359 -26.44 31.08 -21.72
CA PHE A 359 -26.49 31.74 -20.43
C PHE A 359 -27.40 32.96 -20.49
N VAL A 360 -28.25 33.10 -19.48
CA VAL A 360 -29.11 34.27 -19.28
C VAL A 360 -28.93 34.71 -17.84
N ASN A 361 -28.35 35.90 -17.63
CA ASN A 361 -28.33 36.47 -16.31
C ASN A 361 -29.73 37.01 -15.98
N ARG A 362 -30.24 36.68 -14.79
CA ARG A 362 -31.54 37.18 -14.28
C ARG A 362 -31.41 37.86 -12.93
N TYR A 363 -30.22 37.87 -12.35
CA TYR A 363 -30.00 38.15 -10.93
C TYR A 363 -28.85 39.14 -10.68
N PHE A 364 -28.17 39.63 -11.72
CA PHE A 364 -27.18 40.69 -11.57
C PHE A 364 -27.88 42.05 -11.60
N SER A 365 -27.67 42.84 -10.55
CA SER A 365 -28.30 44.14 -10.42
C SER A 365 -27.78 45.12 -11.48
N THR A 366 -28.68 45.94 -12.00
CA THR A 366 -28.30 47.10 -12.81
C THR A 366 -27.38 48.01 -12.00
N HIS A 367 -26.37 48.57 -12.66
CA HIS A 367 -25.37 49.43 -12.05
C HIS A 367 -24.94 50.54 -13.03
N ASP A 368 -24.37 51.62 -12.51
CA ASP A 368 -24.05 52.83 -13.29
C ASP A 368 -22.63 52.84 -13.84
N SER A 369 -21.70 52.22 -13.12
CA SER A 369 -20.32 52.10 -13.56
C SER A 369 -19.64 50.86 -12.98
N TYR A 370 -18.59 50.41 -13.67
CA TYR A 370 -17.76 49.31 -13.24
C TYR A 370 -16.27 49.61 -13.46
N ARG A 371 -15.41 48.92 -12.73
CA ARG A 371 -13.96 48.93 -12.93
C ARG A 371 -13.33 47.61 -12.50
N PHE A 372 -12.14 47.36 -13.01
CA PHE A 372 -11.33 46.19 -12.69
C PHE A 372 -10.14 46.61 -11.86
N ASP A 373 -9.98 45.98 -10.70
CA ASP A 373 -8.91 46.22 -9.74
C ASP A 373 -8.09 44.96 -9.51
N ASN A 374 -6.91 45.12 -8.90
CA ASN A 374 -6.10 44.03 -8.34
C ASN A 374 -5.86 42.87 -9.31
N MET A 375 -5.66 43.19 -10.58
CA MET A 375 -5.49 42.20 -11.63
C MET A 375 -4.13 41.52 -11.54
N HIS A 376 -4.15 40.19 -11.47
CA HIS A 376 -2.96 39.36 -11.42
C HIS A 376 -3.13 38.14 -12.33
N ILE A 377 -2.12 37.84 -13.15
CA ILE A 377 -2.10 36.66 -14.02
C ILE A 377 -0.93 35.76 -13.58
N SER A 378 -1.26 34.52 -13.22
CA SER A 378 -0.35 33.49 -12.70
C SER A 378 -0.49 32.18 -13.49
N ASP A 379 0.30 31.18 -13.10
CA ASP A 379 0.18 29.78 -13.54
C ASP A 379 0.12 29.64 -15.06
N LEU A 380 1.03 30.33 -15.76
CA LEU A 380 1.09 30.31 -17.21
C LEU A 380 1.86 29.09 -17.70
N ILE A 381 1.25 28.30 -18.58
CA ILE A 381 1.83 27.10 -19.18
C ILE A 381 1.53 27.03 -20.67
N SER A 382 2.55 26.71 -21.47
CA SER A 382 2.42 26.42 -22.90
C SER A 382 2.46 24.91 -23.16
N TYR A 383 1.61 24.43 -24.07
CA TYR A 383 1.51 23.01 -24.44
C TYR A 383 2.24 22.69 -25.76
N GLY A 384 3.18 23.55 -26.16
CA GLY A 384 3.94 23.46 -27.40
C GLY A 384 3.73 24.68 -28.29
N GLU A 385 4.60 24.83 -29.29
CA GLU A 385 4.58 25.95 -30.22
C GLU A 385 3.25 25.97 -31.01
N ASP A 386 2.51 27.08 -30.90
CA ASP A 386 1.25 27.30 -31.62
C ASP A 386 0.17 26.23 -31.44
N VAL A 387 0.15 25.50 -30.31
CA VAL A 387 -0.90 24.50 -30.03
C VAL A 387 -1.95 25.03 -29.05
N GLY A 388 -1.55 25.29 -27.81
CA GLY A 388 -2.47 25.55 -26.71
C GLY A 388 -1.75 26.06 -25.48
N PHE A 389 -2.49 26.70 -24.59
CA PHE A 389 -1.95 27.16 -23.31
C PHE A 389 -3.04 27.24 -22.24
N THR A 390 -2.62 27.25 -20.97
CA THR A 390 -3.49 27.54 -19.83
C THR A 390 -2.89 28.67 -18.99
N GLY A 391 -3.75 29.43 -18.32
CA GLY A 391 -3.34 30.41 -17.34
C GLY A 391 -4.43 30.72 -16.34
N THR A 392 -4.03 31.27 -15.19
CA THR A 392 -4.93 31.72 -14.14
C THR A 392 -4.93 33.24 -14.09
N ILE A 393 -6.10 33.85 -13.91
CA ILE A 393 -6.24 35.29 -13.65
C ILE A 393 -7.12 35.52 -12.44
N SER A 394 -6.67 36.39 -11.53
CA SER A 394 -7.49 36.95 -10.46
C SER A 394 -7.66 38.45 -10.63
N PHE A 395 -8.83 38.96 -10.27
CA PHE A 395 -9.14 40.40 -10.28
C PHE A 395 -10.38 40.68 -9.43
N ASP A 396 -10.50 41.93 -8.99
CA ASP A 396 -11.70 42.46 -8.36
C ASP A 396 -12.53 43.20 -9.40
N TYR A 397 -13.81 42.82 -9.51
CA TYR A 397 -14.79 43.50 -10.34
C TYR A 397 -15.69 44.35 -9.45
N VAL A 398 -15.49 45.67 -9.51
CA VAL A 398 -16.17 46.63 -8.63
C VAL A 398 -17.27 47.32 -9.43
N VAL A 399 -18.51 47.14 -9.00
CA VAL A 399 -19.70 47.80 -9.56
C VAL A 399 -20.19 48.88 -8.61
N THR A 400 -20.62 50.01 -9.16
CA THR A 400 -21.15 51.15 -8.39
C THR A 400 -22.56 51.46 -8.87
N ILE A 401 -23.47 51.58 -7.90
CA ILE A 401 -24.84 52.05 -8.09
C ILE A 401 -24.94 53.43 -7.45
N GLU A 402 -25.47 54.42 -8.17
CA GLU A 402 -25.59 55.80 -7.72
C GLU A 402 -26.42 55.87 -6.43
N GLY A 403 -25.86 56.50 -5.41
CA GLY A 403 -26.49 56.59 -4.08
C GLY A 403 -26.33 55.36 -3.19
N GLU A 404 -25.71 54.28 -3.68
CA GLU A 404 -25.39 53.08 -2.90
C GLU A 404 -23.88 52.88 -2.73
N LYS A 405 -23.51 51.92 -1.87
CA LYS A 405 -22.12 51.49 -1.74
C LYS A 405 -21.75 50.60 -2.92
N SER A 406 -20.55 50.79 -3.46
CA SER A 406 -19.99 49.88 -4.46
C SER A 406 -19.93 48.45 -3.93
N GLN A 407 -20.19 47.49 -4.80
CA GLN A 407 -20.05 46.06 -4.53
C GLN A 407 -18.81 45.53 -5.24
N THR A 408 -18.03 44.70 -4.55
CA THR A 408 -16.81 44.10 -5.09
C THR A 408 -17.00 42.59 -5.23
N TYR A 409 -16.77 42.08 -6.43
CA TYR A 409 -16.74 40.65 -6.71
C TYR A 409 -15.30 40.23 -7.00
N SER A 410 -14.70 39.46 -6.10
CA SER A 410 -13.38 38.87 -6.31
C SER A 410 -13.51 37.62 -7.18
N ASN A 411 -12.86 37.63 -8.34
CA ASN A 411 -12.95 36.57 -9.32
C ASN A 411 -11.57 35.94 -9.52
N THR A 412 -11.53 34.61 -9.64
CA THR A 412 -10.35 33.88 -10.10
C THR A 412 -10.79 32.88 -11.16
N TYR A 413 -10.23 32.98 -12.35
CA TYR A 413 -10.52 32.09 -13.48
C TYR A 413 -9.27 31.35 -13.90
N GLN A 414 -9.40 30.04 -14.12
CA GLN A 414 -8.43 29.27 -14.88
C GLN A 414 -8.99 29.05 -16.28
N MET A 415 -8.18 29.38 -17.28
CA MET A 415 -8.62 29.46 -18.67
C MET A 415 -7.69 28.65 -19.55
N THR A 416 -8.27 27.83 -20.43
CA THR A 416 -7.55 27.04 -21.42
C THR A 416 -7.85 27.58 -22.82
N PHE A 417 -6.80 27.73 -23.62
CA PHE A 417 -6.83 28.28 -24.97
C PHE A 417 -6.28 27.29 -25.98
N LEU A 418 -6.80 27.36 -27.20
CA LEU A 418 -6.35 26.60 -28.36
C LEU A 418 -5.99 27.58 -29.49
N ASN A 419 -4.90 27.31 -30.21
CA ASN A 419 -4.61 28.02 -31.45
C ASN A 419 -5.44 27.41 -32.59
N VAL A 420 -6.27 28.23 -33.22
CA VAL A 420 -7.05 27.82 -34.40
C VAL A 420 -6.75 28.79 -35.52
N ASN A 421 -5.96 28.34 -36.50
CA ASN A 421 -5.56 29.13 -37.66
C ASN A 421 -4.91 30.49 -37.30
N GLY A 422 -3.98 30.48 -36.34
CA GLY A 422 -3.27 31.67 -35.87
C GLY A 422 -4.06 32.55 -34.90
N LYS A 423 -5.21 32.06 -34.40
CA LYS A 423 -6.02 32.76 -33.41
C LYS A 423 -6.13 31.95 -32.13
N TRP A 424 -5.72 32.56 -31.02
CA TRP A 424 -5.88 32.01 -29.68
C TRP A 424 -7.32 32.19 -29.20
N LEU A 425 -8.04 31.08 -29.06
CA LEU A 425 -9.44 31.05 -28.65
C LEU A 425 -9.58 30.23 -27.38
N CYS A 426 -10.33 30.75 -26.41
CA CYS A 426 -10.62 30.08 -25.15
C CYS A 426 -11.54 28.88 -25.40
N SER A 427 -11.04 27.67 -25.13
CA SER A 427 -11.80 26.42 -25.22
C SER A 427 -12.54 26.12 -23.93
N ASN A 428 -12.01 26.54 -22.78
CA ASN A 428 -12.60 26.30 -21.47
C ASN A 428 -12.27 27.46 -20.49
N LEU A 429 -13.22 27.77 -19.61
CA LEU A 429 -13.04 28.68 -18.48
C LEU A 429 -13.71 28.04 -17.26
N VAL A 430 -12.95 27.94 -16.17
CA VAL A 430 -13.45 27.46 -14.88
C VAL A 430 -13.20 28.51 -13.81
N ILE A 431 -14.15 28.66 -12.88
CA ILE A 431 -13.99 29.51 -11.72
C ILE A 431 -13.13 28.73 -10.72
N ALA A 432 -11.91 29.20 -10.49
CA ALA A 432 -11.02 28.62 -9.50
C ALA A 432 -11.38 29.18 -8.13
N ASN A 433 -11.60 28.31 -7.15
CA ASN A 433 -11.76 28.77 -5.78
C ASN A 433 -10.45 29.43 -5.33
N GLN A 434 -10.53 30.62 -4.74
CA GLN A 434 -9.37 31.19 -4.07
C GLN A 434 -8.97 30.24 -2.93
N THR A 435 -7.83 29.57 -3.04
CA THR A 435 -7.04 29.29 -1.83
C THR A 435 -6.67 30.65 -1.28
N GLN A 436 -7.42 31.12 -0.28
CA GLN A 436 -7.03 32.30 0.47
C GLN A 436 -5.57 32.11 0.90
N PRO A 437 -4.65 33.03 0.59
CA PRO A 437 -3.39 33.06 1.32
C PRO A 437 -3.74 33.25 2.79
N GLU A 438 -3.19 32.40 3.65
CA GLU A 438 -3.30 32.56 5.10
C GLU A 438 -2.99 34.02 5.45
N ALA A 439 -3.96 34.68 6.09
CA ALA A 439 -3.77 36.02 6.60
C ALA A 439 -2.51 36.01 7.46
N LYS A 440 -1.45 36.67 6.99
CA LYS A 440 -0.35 37.07 7.86
C LYS A 440 -0.98 37.97 8.91
N THR A 441 -1.21 37.43 10.10
CA THR A 441 -1.37 38.22 11.32
C THR A 441 -0.09 39.04 11.46
N GLU A 442 -0.12 40.28 10.99
CA GLU A 442 0.76 41.31 11.50
C GLU A 442 0.37 41.53 12.96
N THR A 443 1.16 40.95 13.86
CA THR A 443 1.16 41.34 15.27
C THR A 443 1.79 42.73 15.38
N GLU A 444 1.05 43.62 16.04
CA GLU A 444 1.42 44.98 16.46
C GLU A 444 2.79 45.09 17.16
#